data_AF-A0A850A912-F1
#
_entry.id   AF-A0A850A912-F1
#
_cell.length_a   1.000
_cell.length_b   1.000
_cell.length_c   1.000
_cell.angle_alpha   90.00
_cell.angle_beta   90.00
_cell.angle_gamma   90.00
#
_symmetry.space_group_name_H-M   'P 1'
#
loop_
_entity.id
_entity.type
_entity.pdbx_description
1 polymer ?
#
loop_
_entity_poly.entity_id
_entity_poly.type
_entity_poly.pdbx_seq_one_letter_code
_entity_poly.pdbx_strand_id
1 'polypeptide(L)'
;MLRKKTKASFTQRLLSLISEPAFIKFENILSEPNFFKIVGRTHYERWHSCFFGWLLDPSGSHLLSDYSLKRFLLLLFDERCLKASDHSKQFLLTILPTVEFYDVEVTPNENVPNETSIIGVGRFDIFLTANFEDTLGNKGKLNIIFELKIDAKPDGKQSKKYADWLYKSHPNDINLLIYLTPNLSLDSKSTVGDMRWYCLDYQLLNDKLLMPLLDHPNLNEKVKPFIIQYIKNLKIRYKGIKMAITNEEKKMAIALYEKYDDVFDSIYDVLVATGTIDYSTSDVADAKGRATGRLAVKIYFARE
;
A
#
# COMPACT_ATOMS: atom_id res chain seq x y z
N MET A 1 -28.46 -28.82 -6.13
CA MET A 1 -27.78 -29.88 -5.35
C MET A 1 -28.04 -29.60 -3.88
N LEU A 2 -28.90 -30.37 -3.21
CA LEU A 2 -29.25 -30.13 -1.81
C LEU A 2 -28.02 -30.42 -0.92
N ARG A 3 -27.50 -29.39 -0.26
CA ARG A 3 -26.43 -29.53 0.75
C ARG A 3 -26.97 -30.37 1.92
N LYS A 4 -26.31 -31.50 2.21
CA LYS A 4 -26.55 -32.29 3.42
C LYS A 4 -26.29 -31.40 4.63
N LYS A 5 -27.34 -31.03 5.37
CA LYS A 5 -27.21 -30.39 6.69
C LYS A 5 -26.44 -31.34 7.60
N THR A 6 -25.23 -30.93 7.98
CA THR A 6 -24.37 -31.61 8.94
C THR A 6 -25.09 -31.72 10.30
N LYS A 7 -25.13 -32.93 10.88
CA LYS A 7 -25.78 -33.26 12.17
C LYS A 7 -25.07 -32.69 13.41
N ALA A 8 -23.96 -31.97 13.23
CA ALA A 8 -23.13 -31.46 14.31
C ALA A 8 -23.70 -30.15 14.90
N SER A 9 -23.61 -29.98 16.22
CA SER A 9 -24.02 -28.73 16.87
C SER A 9 -23.14 -27.55 16.42
N PHE A 10 -23.62 -26.32 16.58
CA PHE A 10 -22.81 -25.12 16.28
C PHE A 10 -21.47 -25.15 17.03
N THR A 11 -21.47 -25.49 18.32
CA THR A 11 -20.25 -25.63 19.13
C THR A 11 -19.28 -26.64 18.55
N GLN A 12 -19.74 -27.80 18.08
CA GLN A 12 -18.87 -28.81 17.46
C GLN A 12 -18.25 -28.32 16.15
N ARG A 13 -19.02 -27.58 15.34
CA ARG A 13 -18.51 -27.00 14.09
C ARG A 13 -17.53 -25.85 14.34
N LEU A 14 -17.79 -25.02 15.36
CA LEU A 14 -16.86 -23.99 15.82
C LEU A 14 -15.55 -24.60 16.33
N LEU A 15 -15.63 -25.66 17.14
CA LEU A 15 -14.45 -26.41 17.59
C LEU A 15 -13.67 -27.00 16.41
N SER A 16 -14.36 -27.47 15.38
CA SER A 16 -13.72 -27.98 14.16
C SER A 16 -13.02 -26.88 13.38
N LEU A 17 -13.61 -25.68 13.29
CA LEU A 17 -13.00 -24.51 12.66
C LEU A 17 -11.71 -24.11 13.38
N ILE A 18 -11.75 -23.93 14.71
CA ILE A 18 -10.57 -23.47 15.46
C ILE A 18 -9.45 -24.53 15.52
N SER A 19 -9.79 -25.81 15.31
CA SER A 19 -8.82 -26.90 15.23
C SER A 19 -8.30 -27.15 13.80
N GLU A 20 -8.82 -26.44 12.80
CA GLU A 20 -8.41 -26.63 11.42
C GLU A 20 -6.95 -26.16 11.22
N PRO A 21 -6.05 -26.99 10.66
CA PRO A 21 -4.65 -26.59 10.47
C PRO A 21 -4.49 -25.29 9.68
N ALA A 22 -5.34 -25.08 8.66
CA ALA A 22 -5.36 -23.84 7.89
C ALA A 22 -5.80 -22.63 8.72
N PHE A 23 -6.75 -22.80 9.65
CA PHE A 23 -7.20 -21.74 10.55
C PHE A 23 -6.08 -21.38 11.55
N ILE A 24 -5.45 -22.37 12.17
CA ILE A 24 -4.31 -22.18 13.07
C ILE A 24 -3.15 -21.48 12.35
N LYS A 25 -2.81 -21.91 11.13
CA LYS A 25 -1.79 -21.24 10.30
C LYS A 25 -2.16 -19.79 10.02
N PHE A 26 -3.42 -19.53 9.66
CA PHE A 26 -3.91 -18.18 9.38
C PHE A 26 -3.86 -17.28 10.63
N GLU A 27 -4.25 -17.80 11.80
CA GLU A 27 -4.15 -17.11 13.09
C GLU A 27 -2.70 -16.76 13.42
N ASN A 28 -1.78 -17.72 13.29
CA ASN A 28 -0.35 -17.52 13.54
C ASN A 28 0.23 -16.39 12.67
N ILE A 29 -0.11 -16.33 11.38
CA ILE A 29 0.35 -15.27 10.47
C ILE A 29 -0.10 -13.87 10.97
N LEU A 30 -1.29 -13.77 11.57
CA LEU A 30 -1.83 -12.50 12.06
C LEU A 30 -1.31 -12.12 13.46
N SER A 31 -1.03 -13.12 14.30
CA SER A 31 -0.56 -12.95 15.68
C SER A 31 0.95 -12.77 15.79
N GLU A 32 1.70 -13.07 14.74
CA GLU A 32 3.16 -12.94 14.70
C GLU A 32 3.65 -11.58 15.24
N PRO A 33 4.70 -11.59 16.10
CA PRO A 33 5.31 -10.38 16.60
C PRO A 33 5.77 -9.48 15.46
N ASN A 34 5.41 -8.20 15.56
CA ASN A 34 5.78 -7.20 14.57
C ASN A 34 6.45 -6.01 15.26
N PHE A 35 7.61 -5.58 14.79
CA PHE A 35 8.35 -4.48 15.42
C PHE A 35 7.52 -3.20 15.51
N PHE A 36 6.73 -2.88 14.49
CA PHE A 36 5.85 -1.71 14.47
C PHE A 36 4.72 -1.82 15.52
N LYS A 37 4.23 -3.04 15.81
CA LYS A 37 3.30 -3.30 16.93
C LYS A 37 4.00 -3.06 18.27
N ILE A 38 5.23 -3.55 18.43
CA ILE A 38 6.00 -3.45 19.68
C ILE A 38 6.27 -1.99 20.04
N VAL A 39 6.68 -1.16 19.08
CA VAL A 39 6.94 0.26 19.34
C VAL A 39 5.66 1.10 19.48
N GLY A 40 4.46 0.48 19.40
CA GLY A 40 3.18 1.14 19.62
C GLY A 40 2.78 2.13 18.53
N ARG A 41 3.34 2.02 17.33
CA ARG A 41 3.22 3.04 16.29
C ARG A 41 2.95 2.49 14.88
N THR A 42 2.11 1.45 14.76
CA THR A 42 1.81 0.78 13.47
C THR A 42 1.19 1.65 12.38
N HIS A 43 0.67 2.83 12.71
CA HIS A 43 -0.22 3.62 11.85
C HIS A 43 0.20 5.09 11.68
N TYR A 44 1.41 5.48 12.11
CA TYR A 44 1.89 6.82 11.77
C TYR A 44 2.40 6.80 10.34
N GLU A 45 1.84 7.67 9.49
CA GLU A 45 2.28 7.92 8.11
C GLU A 45 3.80 8.12 8.05
N ARG A 46 4.38 8.75 9.08
CA ARG A 46 5.83 8.95 9.23
C ARG A 46 6.68 7.67 9.21
N TRP A 47 6.17 6.53 9.67
CA TRP A 47 6.93 5.27 9.55
C TRP A 47 7.01 4.80 8.11
N HIS A 48 5.96 5.02 7.34
CA HIS A 48 5.95 4.68 5.93
C HIS A 48 6.90 5.60 5.17
N SER A 49 6.91 6.90 5.46
CA SER A 49 7.88 7.82 4.86
C SER A 49 9.32 7.47 5.23
N CYS A 50 9.64 7.21 6.50
CA CYS A 50 10.98 6.79 6.89
C CYS A 50 11.40 5.45 6.27
N PHE A 51 10.49 4.46 6.22
CA PHE A 51 10.81 3.15 5.64
C PHE A 51 11.08 3.25 4.13
N PHE A 52 10.21 3.93 3.38
CA PHE A 52 10.43 4.11 1.94
C PHE A 52 11.56 5.06 1.64
N GLY A 53 11.76 6.09 2.47
CA GLY A 53 12.91 6.98 2.37
C GLY A 53 14.23 6.23 2.50
N TRP A 54 14.36 5.35 3.50
CA TRP A 54 15.47 4.42 3.60
C TRP A 54 15.57 3.49 2.39
N LEU A 55 14.46 2.87 1.97
CA LEU A 55 14.47 1.88 0.89
C LEU A 55 14.79 2.47 -0.49
N LEU A 56 14.43 3.73 -0.74
CA LEU A 56 14.63 4.42 -2.02
C LEU A 56 15.99 5.12 -2.12
N ASP A 57 16.72 5.25 -1.01
CA ASP A 57 18.03 5.87 -0.93
C ASP A 57 19.12 4.90 -1.39
N PRO A 58 19.78 5.11 -2.54
CA PRO A 58 20.83 4.20 -3.02
C PRO A 58 22.02 4.07 -2.07
N SER A 59 22.23 5.07 -1.21
CA SER A 59 23.27 5.08 -0.17
C SER A 59 22.83 4.44 1.15
N GLY A 60 21.57 4.01 1.25
CA GLY A 60 21.00 3.39 2.44
C GLY A 60 21.61 2.04 2.76
N SER A 61 21.59 1.69 4.04
CA SER A 61 22.12 0.43 4.58
C SER A 61 21.45 -0.86 4.09
N HIS A 62 20.46 -0.78 3.19
CA HIS A 62 19.74 -1.94 2.64
C HIS A 62 20.51 -2.72 1.56
N LEU A 63 21.63 -2.21 1.05
CA LEU A 63 22.52 -2.87 0.06
C LEU A 63 21.87 -3.22 -1.29
N LEU A 64 20.80 -2.52 -1.68
CA LEU A 64 20.17 -2.71 -3.00
C LEU A 64 20.62 -1.67 -4.03
N SER A 65 21.49 -0.72 -3.66
CA SER A 65 21.83 0.42 -4.51
C SER A 65 20.55 1.12 -5.01
N ASP A 66 20.57 1.64 -6.23
CA ASP A 66 19.44 2.26 -6.94
C ASP A 66 18.38 1.27 -7.46
N TYR A 67 18.54 -0.04 -7.23
CA TYR A 67 17.61 -1.05 -7.75
C TYR A 67 16.19 -0.82 -7.23
N SER A 68 16.03 -0.53 -5.95
CA SER A 68 14.72 -0.25 -5.32
C SER A 68 14.05 0.97 -5.94
N LEU A 69 14.80 2.05 -6.17
CA LEU A 69 14.32 3.27 -6.83
C LEU A 69 13.88 2.98 -8.28
N LYS A 70 14.76 2.36 -9.08
CA LYS A 70 14.44 1.97 -10.47
C LYS A 70 13.19 1.09 -10.53
N ARG A 71 13.09 0.10 -9.64
CA ARG A 71 11.91 -0.78 -9.53
C ARG A 71 10.65 -0.05 -9.10
N PHE A 72 10.75 0.93 -8.20
CA PHE A 72 9.62 1.77 -7.83
C PHE A 72 9.14 2.58 -9.05
N LEU A 73 10.04 3.24 -9.75
CA LEU A 73 9.69 4.06 -10.92
C LEU A 73 9.02 3.23 -12.03
N LEU A 74 9.41 1.97 -12.20
CA LEU A 74 8.74 1.04 -13.10
C LEU A 74 7.27 0.75 -12.71
N LEU A 75 6.89 0.88 -11.43
CA LEU A 75 5.49 0.76 -11.01
C LEU A 75 4.60 1.85 -11.60
N LEU A 76 5.18 3.00 -11.98
CA LEU A 76 4.43 4.07 -12.63
C LEU A 76 3.90 3.65 -14.02
N PHE A 77 4.32 2.50 -14.55
CA PHE A 77 3.77 1.88 -15.76
C PHE A 77 2.72 0.81 -15.52
N ASP A 78 2.64 0.25 -14.32
CA ASP A 78 1.70 -0.83 -14.03
C ASP A 78 0.27 -0.34 -14.30
N GLU A 79 -0.56 -1.16 -14.93
CA GLU A 79 -1.94 -0.81 -15.30
C GLU A 79 -2.80 -0.42 -14.09
N ARG A 80 -2.45 -0.89 -12.89
CA ARG A 80 -3.15 -0.56 -11.64
C ARG A 80 -2.77 0.82 -11.08
N CYS A 81 -1.69 1.43 -11.56
CA CYS A 81 -1.29 2.78 -11.16
C CYS A 81 -2.04 3.82 -11.98
N LEU A 82 -2.77 4.72 -11.30
CA LEU A 82 -3.45 5.85 -11.93
C LEU A 82 -2.40 6.84 -12.44
N LYS A 83 -2.47 7.19 -13.72
CA LYS A 83 -1.45 8.00 -14.39
C LYS A 83 -1.72 9.49 -14.17
N ALA A 84 -0.64 10.25 -13.99
CA ALA A 84 -0.70 11.69 -14.04
C ALA A 84 -1.15 12.19 -15.43
N SER A 85 -1.76 13.37 -15.49
CA SER A 85 -2.25 13.98 -16.75
C SER A 85 -1.14 14.29 -17.75
N ASP A 86 0.07 14.55 -17.26
CA ASP A 86 1.28 14.80 -18.04
C ASP A 86 2.14 13.54 -18.22
N HIS A 87 1.59 12.36 -17.93
CA HIS A 87 2.28 11.09 -18.11
C HIS A 87 2.74 10.90 -19.57
N SER A 88 4.06 10.95 -19.76
CA SER A 88 4.70 10.60 -21.04
C SER A 88 5.20 9.16 -20.99
N LYS A 89 4.47 8.25 -21.63
CA LYS A 89 4.90 6.85 -21.80
C LYS A 89 6.24 6.76 -22.51
N GLN A 90 6.46 7.57 -23.54
CA GLN A 90 7.67 7.55 -24.33
C GLN A 90 8.89 7.88 -23.47
N PHE A 91 8.81 8.98 -22.71
CA PHE A 91 9.90 9.48 -21.87
C PHE A 91 10.36 8.42 -20.85
N LEU A 92 9.41 7.90 -20.08
CA LEU A 92 9.73 6.96 -19.02
C LEU A 92 10.20 5.60 -19.58
N LEU A 93 9.71 5.14 -20.75
CA LEU A 93 10.05 3.81 -21.30
C LEU A 93 11.42 3.81 -21.98
N THR A 94 11.83 4.95 -22.53
CA THR A 94 13.15 5.07 -23.16
C THR A 94 14.24 5.34 -22.16
N ILE A 95 13.96 6.15 -21.12
CA ILE A 95 14.99 6.64 -20.21
C ILE A 95 15.16 5.71 -19.00
N LEU A 96 14.08 5.32 -18.30
CA LEU A 96 14.21 4.54 -17.05
C LEU A 96 15.02 3.23 -17.19
N PRO A 97 14.94 2.47 -18.30
CA PRO A 97 15.74 1.25 -18.44
C PRO A 97 17.23 1.49 -18.65
N THR A 98 17.62 2.67 -19.15
CA THR A 98 19.00 2.97 -19.59
C THR A 98 19.64 4.10 -18.80
N VAL A 99 18.93 4.69 -17.84
CA VAL A 99 19.39 5.84 -17.08
C VAL A 99 20.25 5.41 -15.91
N GLU A 100 21.34 6.14 -15.71
CA GLU A 100 22.15 6.08 -14.50
C GLU A 100 21.84 7.30 -13.63
N PHE A 101 21.45 7.02 -12.38
CA PHE A 101 21.20 8.05 -11.38
C PHE A 101 22.45 8.30 -10.55
N TYR A 102 22.75 9.56 -10.27
CA TYR A 102 23.84 9.98 -9.39
C TYR A 102 23.42 11.20 -8.58
N ASP A 103 24.16 11.49 -7.50
CA ASP A 103 23.81 12.52 -6.51
C ASP A 103 22.34 12.39 -6.04
N VAL A 104 21.94 11.15 -5.72
CA VAL A 104 20.59 10.87 -5.25
C VAL A 104 20.47 11.28 -3.80
N GLU A 105 19.56 12.21 -3.51
CA GLU A 105 19.23 12.66 -2.16
C GLU A 105 17.77 12.28 -1.87
N VAL A 106 17.54 11.62 -0.73
CA VAL A 106 16.21 11.21 -0.29
C VAL A 106 15.98 11.69 1.14
N THR A 107 14.85 12.32 1.40
CA THR A 107 14.46 12.77 2.75
C THR A 107 13.01 12.40 3.05
N PRO A 108 12.70 11.83 4.24
CA PRO A 108 13.64 11.39 5.27
C PRO A 108 14.43 10.15 4.82
N ASN A 109 15.59 9.89 5.43
CA ASN A 109 16.32 8.64 5.33
C ASN A 109 16.93 8.27 6.70
N GLU A 110 17.80 7.26 6.75
CA GLU A 110 18.41 6.80 8.02
C GLU A 110 19.36 7.82 8.66
N ASN A 111 19.92 8.74 7.87
CA ASN A 111 20.87 9.76 8.32
C ASN A 111 20.19 11.13 8.54
N VAL A 112 19.10 11.40 7.83
CA VAL A 112 18.31 12.62 7.85
C VAL A 112 16.85 12.24 8.16
N PRO A 113 16.48 12.12 9.45
CA PRO A 113 15.19 11.55 9.85
C PRO A 113 14.00 12.53 9.69
N ASN A 114 14.26 13.75 9.23
CA ASN A 114 13.26 14.79 9.10
C ASN A 114 12.76 14.89 7.66
N GLU A 115 11.45 15.06 7.55
CA GLU A 115 10.76 15.34 6.29
C GLU A 115 11.09 16.76 5.79
N THR A 116 11.22 16.92 4.48
CA THR A 116 11.50 18.22 3.86
C THR A 116 10.33 19.17 4.06
N SER A 117 10.60 20.33 4.69
CA SER A 117 9.61 21.37 4.94
C SER A 117 9.94 22.63 4.15
N ILE A 118 9.03 23.04 3.27
CA ILE A 118 9.16 24.25 2.46
C ILE A 118 8.23 25.33 3.01
N ILE A 119 8.81 26.47 3.39
CA ILE A 119 8.08 27.61 3.97
C ILE A 119 6.99 28.06 3.01
N GLY A 120 5.76 28.20 3.53
CA GLY A 120 4.62 28.61 2.73
C GLY A 120 4.06 27.52 1.81
N VAL A 121 4.66 26.33 1.73
CA VAL A 121 4.18 25.19 0.93
C VAL A 121 3.69 24.08 1.85
N GLY A 122 4.54 23.50 2.68
CA GLY A 122 4.18 22.41 3.59
C GLY A 122 5.34 21.47 3.82
N ARG A 123 5.03 20.27 4.29
CA ARG A 123 6.01 19.22 4.60
C ARG A 123 5.71 18.01 3.74
N PHE A 124 6.70 17.59 2.96
CA PHE A 124 6.59 16.44 2.06
C PHE A 124 6.90 15.17 2.83
N ASP A 125 6.05 14.13 2.70
CA ASP A 125 6.31 12.85 3.36
C ASP A 125 7.63 12.27 2.87
N ILE A 126 7.90 12.28 1.56
CA ILE A 126 9.24 12.02 1.02
C ILE A 126 9.55 13.02 -0.09
N PHE A 127 10.77 13.56 -0.11
CA PHE A 127 11.32 14.31 -1.22
C PHE A 127 12.61 13.67 -1.71
N LEU A 128 12.66 13.37 -3.00
CA LEU A 128 13.81 12.77 -3.67
C LEU A 128 14.27 13.67 -4.82
N THR A 129 15.57 13.91 -4.88
CA THR A 129 16.21 14.57 -6.03
C THR A 129 17.34 13.70 -6.55
N ALA A 130 17.54 13.68 -7.86
CA ALA A 130 18.65 12.95 -8.48
C ALA A 130 19.10 13.68 -9.75
N ASN A 131 20.41 13.65 -10.00
CA ASN A 131 20.92 13.89 -11.34
C ASN A 131 20.84 12.58 -12.12
N PHE A 132 20.70 12.68 -13.44
CA PHE A 132 20.68 11.51 -14.29
C PHE A 132 21.41 11.74 -15.61
N GLU A 133 21.93 10.66 -16.18
CA GLU A 133 22.55 10.61 -17.50
C GLU A 133 22.03 9.39 -18.25
N ASP A 134 21.54 9.57 -19.48
CA ASP A 134 21.13 8.47 -20.35
C ASP A 134 22.32 7.91 -21.17
N THR A 135 22.12 6.81 -21.87
CA THR A 135 23.15 6.16 -22.70
C THR A 135 23.61 7.00 -23.90
N LEU A 136 22.88 8.05 -24.25
CA LEU A 136 23.23 9.01 -25.30
C LEU A 136 24.01 10.21 -24.73
N GLY A 137 24.23 10.26 -23.42
CA GLY A 137 24.93 11.34 -22.72
C GLY A 137 24.04 12.54 -22.39
N ASN A 138 22.72 12.42 -22.55
CA ASN A 138 21.80 13.49 -22.15
C ASN A 138 21.70 13.53 -20.63
N LYS A 139 21.93 14.72 -20.07
CA LYS A 139 21.88 14.97 -18.62
C LYS A 139 20.62 15.71 -18.25
N GLY A 140 20.09 15.41 -17.07
CA GLY A 140 18.98 16.14 -16.49
C GLY A 140 18.86 15.92 -15.00
N LYS A 141 17.78 16.48 -14.45
CA LYS A 141 17.41 16.33 -13.04
C LYS A 141 16.04 15.72 -12.90
N LEU A 142 15.90 14.92 -11.84
CA LEU A 142 14.67 14.28 -11.43
C LEU A 142 14.33 14.77 -10.03
N ASN A 143 13.10 15.25 -9.85
CA ASN A 143 12.54 15.62 -8.56
C ASN A 143 11.26 14.81 -8.34
N ILE A 144 11.11 14.23 -7.16
CA ILE A 144 9.96 13.42 -6.80
C ILE A 144 9.45 13.82 -5.42
N ILE A 145 8.16 14.14 -5.34
CA ILE A 145 7.45 14.29 -4.07
C ILE A 145 6.56 13.07 -3.89
N PHE A 146 6.66 12.44 -2.72
CA PHE A 146 5.73 11.40 -2.28
C PHE A 146 4.83 11.94 -1.17
N GLU A 147 3.57 11.53 -1.21
CA GLU A 147 2.58 11.72 -0.15
C GLU A 147 1.94 10.36 0.15
N LEU A 148 1.99 9.92 1.41
CA LEU A 148 1.61 8.59 1.85
C LEU A 148 0.47 8.68 2.86
N LYS A 149 -0.71 8.17 2.50
CA LYS A 149 -1.89 8.14 3.38
C LYS A 149 -2.24 6.74 3.82
N ILE A 150 -2.71 6.61 5.06
CA ILE A 150 -3.27 5.35 5.58
C ILE A 150 -4.78 5.47 5.81
N ASP A 151 -5.19 6.37 6.70
CA ASP A 151 -6.59 6.58 7.06
C ASP A 151 -7.07 8.03 6.87
N ALA A 152 -6.12 8.96 6.70
CA ALA A 152 -6.44 10.35 6.47
C ALA A 152 -7.05 10.56 5.08
N LYS A 153 -8.02 11.48 5.03
CA LYS A 153 -8.64 11.87 3.77
C LYS A 153 -7.64 12.67 2.92
N PRO A 154 -7.67 12.52 1.59
CA PRO A 154 -6.89 13.37 0.69
C PRO A 154 -7.21 14.85 0.89
N ASP A 155 -6.18 15.70 0.87
CA ASP A 155 -6.31 17.16 0.86
C ASP A 155 -5.90 17.72 -0.50
N GLY A 156 -6.88 17.89 -1.40
CA GLY A 156 -6.63 18.41 -2.73
C GLY A 156 -6.01 19.81 -2.76
N LYS A 157 -6.17 20.63 -1.71
CA LYS A 157 -5.49 21.94 -1.64
C LYS A 157 -4.00 21.75 -1.40
N GLN A 158 -3.63 20.85 -0.49
CA GLN A 158 -2.24 20.48 -0.24
C GLN A 158 -1.61 19.87 -1.48
N SER A 159 -2.26 18.89 -2.10
CA SER A 159 -1.74 18.20 -3.29
C SER A 159 -1.52 19.14 -4.47
N LYS A 160 -2.45 20.08 -4.70
CA LYS A 160 -2.27 21.13 -5.70
C LYS A 160 -1.09 22.04 -5.36
N LYS A 161 -0.98 22.45 -4.10
CA LYS A 161 0.07 23.36 -3.63
C LYS A 161 1.47 22.75 -3.79
N TYR A 162 1.63 21.46 -3.52
CA TYR A 162 2.89 20.74 -3.70
C TYR A 162 3.25 20.63 -5.19
N ALA A 163 2.27 20.29 -6.02
CA ALA A 163 2.44 20.25 -7.46
C ALA A 163 2.81 21.63 -8.05
N ASP A 164 2.09 22.69 -7.67
CA ASP A 164 2.37 24.06 -8.12
C ASP A 164 3.79 24.49 -7.72
N TRP A 165 4.23 24.18 -6.50
CA TRP A 165 5.59 24.47 -6.06
C TRP A 165 6.64 23.71 -6.87
N LEU A 166 6.45 22.41 -7.08
CA LEU A 166 7.44 21.55 -7.74
C LEU A 166 7.69 22.01 -9.18
N TYR A 167 6.63 22.18 -9.97
CA TYR A 167 6.76 22.60 -11.37
C TYR A 167 7.21 24.06 -11.52
N LYS A 168 6.90 24.93 -10.56
CA LYS A 168 7.39 26.32 -10.57
C LYS A 168 8.88 26.40 -10.22
N SER A 169 9.33 25.59 -9.26
CA SER A 169 10.72 25.62 -8.77
C SER A 169 11.67 24.86 -9.69
N HIS A 170 11.16 23.87 -10.40
CA HIS A 170 11.93 22.96 -11.26
C HIS A 170 11.34 22.85 -12.68
N PRO A 171 11.15 23.96 -13.42
CA PRO A 171 10.37 23.97 -14.66
C PRO A 171 11.00 23.17 -15.82
N ASN A 172 12.32 22.94 -15.78
CA ASN A 172 13.07 22.24 -16.84
C ASN A 172 13.48 20.81 -16.43
N ASP A 173 13.09 20.38 -15.23
CA ASP A 173 13.45 19.06 -14.70
C ASP A 173 12.32 18.06 -14.92
N ILE A 174 12.61 16.76 -14.76
CA ILE A 174 11.55 15.76 -14.63
C ILE A 174 10.96 15.90 -13.24
N ASN A 175 9.65 16.16 -13.17
CA ASN A 175 8.93 16.26 -11.91
C ASN A 175 7.91 15.13 -11.81
N LEU A 176 7.99 14.35 -10.73
CA LEU A 176 7.04 13.29 -10.45
C LEU A 176 6.35 13.55 -9.10
N LEU A 177 5.04 13.39 -9.09
CA LEU A 177 4.22 13.49 -7.88
C LEU A 177 3.59 12.13 -7.63
N ILE A 178 3.83 11.54 -6.47
CA ILE A 178 3.47 10.15 -6.18
C ILE A 178 2.61 10.09 -4.93
N TYR A 179 1.39 9.61 -5.07
CA TYR A 179 0.44 9.47 -3.99
C TYR A 179 0.21 7.98 -3.70
N LEU A 180 0.43 7.56 -2.45
CA LEU A 180 0.23 6.19 -2.01
C LEU A 180 -0.91 6.12 -0.99
N THR A 181 -1.91 5.30 -1.25
CA THR A 181 -3.10 5.20 -0.38
C THR A 181 -3.68 3.78 -0.40
N PRO A 182 -4.42 3.32 0.62
CA PRO A 182 -4.94 1.94 0.60
C PRO A 182 -6.05 1.74 -0.42
N ASN A 183 -6.77 2.80 -0.82
CA ASN A 183 -7.87 2.73 -1.75
C ASN A 183 -7.78 3.83 -2.79
N LEU A 184 -7.79 3.44 -4.06
CA LEU A 184 -7.84 4.34 -5.20
C LEU A 184 -9.28 4.65 -5.58
N SER A 185 -9.52 5.87 -6.05
CA SER A 185 -10.77 6.24 -6.74
C SER A 185 -10.66 5.95 -8.23
N LEU A 186 -11.59 6.45 -9.04
CA LEU A 186 -11.62 6.19 -10.49
C LEU A 186 -10.39 6.73 -11.23
N ASP A 187 -9.88 7.88 -10.80
CA ASP A 187 -8.75 8.58 -11.43
C ASP A 187 -7.94 9.36 -10.37
N SER A 188 -6.80 9.96 -10.78
CA SER A 188 -5.95 10.73 -9.86
C SER A 188 -6.69 11.93 -9.27
N LYS A 189 -7.54 12.62 -10.05
CA LYS A 189 -8.28 13.79 -9.57
C LYS A 189 -9.25 13.44 -8.45
N SER A 190 -9.99 12.35 -8.58
CA SER A 190 -10.91 11.86 -7.56
C SER A 190 -10.17 11.25 -6.37
N THR A 191 -8.97 10.71 -6.58
CA THR A 191 -8.15 10.11 -5.51
C THR A 191 -7.47 11.16 -4.64
N VAL A 192 -6.88 12.19 -5.24
CA VAL A 192 -6.01 13.16 -4.54
C VAL A 192 -6.36 14.62 -4.78
N GLY A 193 -7.34 14.92 -5.64
CA GLY A 193 -7.79 16.28 -5.92
C GLY A 193 -7.01 17.00 -7.03
N ASP A 194 -5.96 16.38 -7.57
CA ASP A 194 -5.10 16.95 -8.62
C ASP A 194 -4.67 15.87 -9.63
N MET A 195 -4.77 16.18 -10.93
CA MET A 195 -4.51 15.23 -12.00
C MET A 195 -3.01 14.97 -12.25
N ARG A 196 -2.12 15.80 -11.73
CA ARG A 196 -0.65 15.68 -11.95
C ARG A 196 0.00 14.58 -11.12
N TRP A 197 -0.76 13.90 -10.28
CA TRP A 197 -0.26 12.85 -9.40
C TRP A 197 -0.41 11.47 -10.03
N TYR A 198 0.65 10.67 -9.92
CA TYR A 198 0.54 9.22 -10.01
C TYR A 198 -0.04 8.68 -8.71
N CYS A 199 -1.06 7.83 -8.78
CA CYS A 199 -1.64 7.23 -7.58
C CYS A 199 -1.49 5.70 -7.61
N LEU A 200 -0.94 5.16 -6.53
CA LEU A 200 -0.73 3.72 -6.33
C LEU A 200 -1.44 3.28 -5.05
N ASP A 201 -1.82 2.02 -5.00
CA ASP A 201 -2.20 1.37 -3.74
C ASP A 201 -1.06 0.55 -3.13
N TYR A 202 -1.16 0.33 -1.81
CA TYR A 202 -0.19 -0.48 -1.09
C TYR A 202 -0.18 -1.95 -1.54
N GLN A 203 -1.25 -2.43 -2.17
CA GLN A 203 -1.31 -3.77 -2.73
C GLN A 203 -0.39 -3.92 -3.95
N LEU A 204 -0.46 -2.99 -4.90
CA LEU A 204 0.43 -2.91 -6.06
C LEU A 204 1.88 -2.84 -5.60
N LEU A 205 2.17 -1.95 -4.64
CA LEU A 205 3.50 -1.79 -4.06
C LEU A 205 4.01 -3.07 -3.40
N ASN A 206 3.16 -3.75 -2.62
CA ASN A 206 3.50 -5.03 -2.02
C ASN A 206 3.80 -6.10 -3.08
N ASP A 207 2.92 -6.26 -4.06
CA ASP A 207 2.98 -7.35 -5.03
C ASP A 207 4.14 -7.21 -6.02
N LYS A 208 4.48 -5.97 -6.42
CA LYS A 208 5.40 -5.72 -7.55
C LYS A 208 6.74 -5.12 -7.14
N LEU A 209 6.85 -4.60 -5.92
CA LEU A 209 8.11 -4.13 -5.35
C LEU A 209 8.53 -4.97 -4.14
N LEU A 210 7.78 -4.92 -3.02
CA LEU A 210 8.27 -5.47 -1.75
C LEU A 210 8.43 -6.99 -1.77
N MET A 211 7.46 -7.74 -2.30
CA MET A 211 7.56 -9.20 -2.40
C MET A 211 8.72 -9.61 -3.33
N PRO A 212 8.86 -9.08 -4.57
CA PRO A 212 10.02 -9.37 -5.41
C PRO A 212 11.38 -9.00 -4.80
N LEU A 213 11.45 -7.97 -3.94
CA LEU A 213 12.69 -7.63 -3.25
C LEU A 213 13.18 -8.77 -2.35
N LEU A 214 12.28 -9.52 -1.71
CA LEU A 214 12.64 -10.62 -0.81
C LEU A 214 13.39 -11.78 -1.50
N ASP A 215 13.23 -11.89 -2.82
CA ASP A 215 13.85 -12.91 -3.67
C ASP A 215 15.09 -12.37 -4.40
N HIS A 216 15.48 -11.11 -4.18
CA HIS A 216 16.63 -10.52 -4.85
C HIS A 216 17.95 -11.12 -4.33
N PRO A 217 18.87 -11.58 -5.21
CA PRO A 217 20.07 -12.32 -4.79
C PRO A 217 21.03 -11.49 -3.93
N ASN A 218 21.04 -10.16 -4.10
CA ASN A 218 21.89 -9.27 -3.29
C ASN A 218 21.21 -8.80 -1.99
N LEU A 219 19.94 -9.15 -1.75
CA LEU A 219 19.30 -8.82 -0.48
C LEU A 219 19.89 -9.70 0.61
N ASN A 220 20.65 -9.10 1.52
CA ASN A 220 21.31 -9.88 2.58
C ASN A 220 20.33 -10.31 3.69
N GLU A 221 20.73 -11.33 4.45
CA GLU A 221 19.94 -11.88 5.56
C GLU A 221 19.76 -10.92 6.75
N LYS A 222 20.53 -9.81 6.80
CA LYS A 222 20.38 -8.79 7.85
C LYS A 222 19.29 -7.77 7.53
N VAL A 223 19.09 -7.45 6.25
CA VAL A 223 18.15 -6.45 5.75
C VAL A 223 16.77 -7.07 5.51
N LYS A 224 16.75 -8.30 4.98
CA LYS A 224 15.53 -9.05 4.66
C LYS A 224 14.49 -9.06 5.79
N PRO A 225 14.85 -9.25 7.09
CA PRO A 225 13.89 -9.17 8.19
C PRO A 225 13.14 -7.84 8.27
N PHE A 226 13.76 -6.69 7.97
CA PHE A 226 13.09 -5.38 8.04
C PHE A 226 12.01 -5.24 6.97
N ILE A 227 12.28 -5.70 5.74
CA ILE A 227 11.29 -5.71 4.65
C ILE A 227 10.15 -6.68 4.99
N ILE A 228 10.45 -7.87 5.53
CA ILE A 228 9.44 -8.82 5.99
C ILE A 228 8.56 -8.20 7.08
N GLN A 229 9.15 -7.53 8.06
CA GLN A 229 8.43 -6.85 9.14
C GLN A 229 7.52 -5.74 8.61
N TYR A 230 7.97 -4.99 7.60
CA TYR A 230 7.15 -3.97 6.95
C TYR A 230 5.99 -4.57 6.14
N ILE A 231 6.25 -5.61 5.33
CA ILE A 231 5.20 -6.35 4.60
C ILE A 231 4.15 -6.89 5.59
N LYS A 232 4.60 -7.44 6.73
CA LYS A 232 3.69 -7.88 7.80
C LYS A 232 2.87 -6.72 8.37
N ASN A 233 3.47 -5.54 8.52
CA ASN A 233 2.74 -4.35 8.98
C ASN A 233 1.62 -3.94 8.02
N LEU A 234 1.85 -4.01 6.70
CA LEU A 234 0.81 -3.72 5.70
C LEU A 234 -0.42 -4.63 5.78
N LYS A 235 -0.26 -5.83 6.36
CA LYS A 235 -1.34 -6.80 6.54
C LYS A 235 -2.18 -6.57 7.80
N ILE A 236 -1.69 -5.79 8.75
CA ILE A 236 -2.40 -5.51 9.99
C ILE A 236 -3.59 -4.61 9.68
N ARG A 237 -4.77 -4.96 10.20
CA ARG A 237 -5.94 -4.09 10.13
C ARG A 237 -5.77 -2.92 11.10
N TYR A 238 -5.89 -1.70 10.59
CA TYR A 238 -5.99 -0.48 11.39
C TYR A 238 -7.31 0.22 11.10
N LYS A 239 -8.16 0.41 12.12
CA LYS A 239 -9.51 0.98 11.98
C LYS A 239 -10.35 0.36 10.84
N GLY A 240 -10.21 -0.95 10.62
CA GLY A 240 -10.89 -1.69 9.55
C GLY A 240 -10.19 -1.65 8.19
N ILE A 241 -9.15 -0.83 8.01
CA ILE A 241 -8.37 -0.73 6.77
C ILE A 241 -7.23 -1.76 6.80
N LYS A 242 -7.11 -2.57 5.74
CA LYS A 242 -5.96 -3.47 5.49
C LYS A 242 -5.27 -2.98 4.22
N MET A 243 -3.98 -2.64 4.30
CA MET A 243 -3.24 -2.02 3.19
C MET A 243 -2.82 -3.02 2.11
N ALA A 244 -2.44 -4.24 2.50
CA ALA A 244 -2.11 -5.31 1.58
C ALA A 244 -2.58 -6.68 2.10
N ILE A 245 -3.00 -7.55 1.19
CA ILE A 245 -3.34 -8.95 1.45
C ILE A 245 -2.66 -9.84 0.42
N THR A 246 -1.99 -10.91 0.85
CA THR A 246 -1.30 -11.80 -0.10
C THR A 246 -2.29 -12.72 -0.81
N ASN A 247 -1.90 -13.21 -2.00
CA ASN A 247 -2.69 -14.21 -2.71
C ASN A 247 -2.83 -15.52 -1.89
N GLU A 248 -1.81 -15.88 -1.10
CA GLU A 248 -1.87 -17.04 -0.20
C GLU A 248 -2.92 -16.81 0.91
N GLU A 249 -2.93 -15.63 1.53
CA GLU A 249 -3.95 -15.27 2.53
C GLU A 249 -5.36 -15.28 1.94
N LYS A 250 -5.54 -14.73 0.73
CA LYS A 250 -6.85 -14.78 0.03
C LYS A 250 -7.29 -16.22 -0.18
N LYS A 251 -6.41 -17.08 -0.69
CA LYS A 251 -6.71 -18.50 -0.93
C LYS A 251 -7.07 -19.23 0.37
N MET A 252 -6.30 -19.02 1.44
CA MET A 252 -6.58 -19.62 2.75
C MET A 252 -7.92 -19.14 3.31
N ALA A 253 -8.21 -17.84 3.24
CA ALA A 253 -9.48 -17.28 3.73
C ALA A 253 -10.68 -17.81 2.96
N ILE A 254 -10.60 -17.89 1.63
CA ILE A 254 -11.66 -18.45 0.77
C ILE A 254 -11.86 -19.93 1.10
N ALA A 255 -10.79 -20.73 1.17
CA ALA A 255 -10.89 -22.16 1.47
C ALA A 255 -11.49 -22.42 2.87
N LEU A 256 -11.14 -21.59 3.86
CA LEU A 256 -11.73 -21.65 5.20
C LEU A 256 -13.22 -21.31 5.16
N TYR A 257 -13.60 -20.24 4.46
CA TYR A 257 -15.00 -19.85 4.33
C TYR A 257 -15.81 -20.93 3.60
N GLU A 258 -15.35 -21.45 2.46
CA GLU A 258 -16.06 -22.50 1.72
C GLU A 258 -16.29 -23.79 2.54
N LYS A 259 -15.38 -24.10 3.48
CA LYS A 259 -15.46 -25.28 4.33
C LYS A 259 -16.34 -25.09 5.57
N TYR A 260 -16.42 -23.87 6.09
CA TYR A 260 -17.08 -23.53 7.35
C TYR A 260 -18.07 -22.36 7.19
N ASP A 261 -18.68 -22.22 6.02
CA ASP A 261 -19.55 -21.09 5.68
C ASP A 261 -20.73 -20.99 6.64
N ASP A 262 -21.33 -22.11 7.00
CA ASP A 262 -22.39 -22.19 7.99
C ASP A 262 -22.01 -21.61 9.36
N VAL A 263 -20.76 -21.77 9.80
CA VAL A 263 -20.23 -21.18 11.04
C VAL A 263 -20.03 -19.68 10.87
N PHE A 264 -19.37 -19.26 9.78
CA PHE A 264 -19.11 -17.84 9.51
C PHE A 264 -20.40 -17.04 9.30
N ASP A 265 -21.36 -17.58 8.56
CA ASP A 265 -22.67 -16.98 8.31
C ASP A 265 -23.48 -16.87 9.61
N SER A 266 -23.45 -17.91 10.47
CA SER A 266 -24.11 -17.84 11.78
C SER A 266 -23.52 -16.74 12.67
N ILE A 267 -22.18 -16.57 12.66
CA ILE A 267 -21.51 -15.48 13.39
C ILE A 267 -21.91 -14.12 12.79
N TYR A 268 -21.92 -14.02 11.46
CA TYR A 268 -22.29 -12.81 10.74
C TYR A 268 -23.73 -12.38 11.06
N ASP A 269 -24.69 -13.31 11.01
CA ASP A 269 -26.10 -13.05 11.31
C ASP A 269 -26.28 -12.50 12.73
N VAL A 270 -25.53 -13.05 13.70
CA VAL A 270 -25.53 -12.52 15.08
C VAL A 270 -24.99 -11.10 15.12
N LEU A 271 -23.88 -10.81 14.44
CA LEU A 271 -23.28 -9.47 14.42
C LEU A 271 -24.18 -8.42 13.78
N VAL A 272 -24.96 -8.81 12.77
CA VAL A 272 -25.99 -7.97 12.15
C VAL A 272 -27.15 -7.76 13.13
N ALA A 273 -27.66 -8.82 13.75
CA ALA A 273 -28.76 -8.74 14.70
C ALA A 273 -28.44 -7.88 15.92
N THR A 274 -27.19 -7.84 16.36
CA THR A 274 -26.74 -7.00 17.48
C THR A 274 -26.37 -5.57 17.07
N GLY A 275 -26.50 -5.21 15.79
CA GLY A 275 -26.11 -3.88 15.29
C GLY A 275 -24.60 -3.61 15.37
N THR A 276 -23.78 -4.65 15.54
CA THR A 276 -22.31 -4.53 15.58
C THR A 276 -21.72 -4.27 14.19
N ILE A 277 -22.42 -4.73 13.15
CA ILE A 277 -22.14 -4.46 11.74
C ILE A 277 -23.39 -3.86 11.12
N ASP A 278 -23.26 -2.70 10.50
CA ASP A 278 -24.36 -1.97 9.87
C ASP A 278 -24.29 -2.07 8.35
N TYR A 279 -25.44 -2.22 7.70
CA TYR A 279 -25.52 -2.14 6.24
C TYR A 279 -25.45 -0.67 5.80
N SER A 280 -24.52 -0.33 4.90
CA SER A 280 -24.65 0.86 4.04
C SER A 280 -25.15 0.40 2.68
N THR A 281 -26.46 0.27 2.52
CA THR A 281 -27.13 -0.07 1.25
C THR A 281 -27.14 1.06 0.23
N SER A 282 -26.43 2.17 0.44
CA SER A 282 -26.44 3.30 -0.49
C SER A 282 -25.57 3.16 -1.75
N ASP A 283 -24.93 2.01 -2.02
CA ASP A 283 -24.13 1.84 -3.26
C ASP A 283 -24.40 0.54 -4.05
N VAL A 284 -25.49 -0.19 -3.78
CA VAL A 284 -25.90 -1.31 -4.66
C VAL A 284 -27.17 -0.90 -5.39
N ALA A 285 -26.98 -0.30 -6.55
CA ALA A 285 -28.06 -0.11 -7.51
C ALA A 285 -28.73 -1.47 -7.79
N ASP A 286 -30.06 -1.47 -7.76
CA ASP A 286 -30.92 -2.61 -8.05
C ASP A 286 -30.55 -3.27 -9.39
N ALA A 287 -29.85 -4.40 -9.32
CA ALA A 287 -29.69 -5.31 -10.44
C ALA A 287 -30.16 -6.69 -10.02
N LYS A 288 -31.35 -7.08 -10.50
CA LYS A 288 -31.86 -8.44 -10.45
C LYS A 288 -30.90 -9.37 -11.18
N GLY A 289 -30.10 -10.12 -10.43
CA GLY A 289 -29.17 -11.14 -10.94
C GLY A 289 -28.07 -11.40 -9.93
N ARG A 290 -27.62 -12.66 -9.81
CA ARG A 290 -26.62 -13.09 -8.81
C ARG A 290 -25.41 -12.15 -8.77
N ALA A 291 -25.37 -11.28 -7.77
CA ALA A 291 -24.30 -10.32 -7.56
C ALA A 291 -23.19 -10.96 -6.72
N THR A 292 -22.01 -11.07 -7.31
CA THR A 292 -20.74 -11.30 -6.61
C THR A 292 -20.43 -10.08 -5.74
N GLY A 293 -20.93 -10.11 -4.50
CA GLY A 293 -20.86 -8.99 -3.58
C GLY A 293 -19.43 -8.62 -3.19
N ARG A 294 -19.04 -7.37 -3.44
CA ARG A 294 -17.91 -6.73 -2.75
C ARG A 294 -18.33 -6.41 -1.32
N LEU A 295 -17.64 -6.99 -0.34
CA LEU A 295 -17.84 -6.71 1.08
C LEU A 295 -17.07 -5.44 1.49
N ALA A 296 -17.79 -4.41 1.93
CA ALA A 296 -17.26 -3.34 2.76
C ALA A 296 -17.92 -3.41 4.14
N VAL A 297 -17.14 -3.73 5.17
CA VAL A 297 -17.62 -3.86 6.56
C VAL A 297 -17.16 -2.61 7.34
N LYS A 298 -18.12 -1.82 7.85
CA LYS A 298 -17.84 -0.82 8.88
C LYS A 298 -18.05 -1.45 10.26
N ILE A 299 -17.00 -1.45 11.08
CA ILE A 299 -17.04 -1.95 12.46
C ILE A 299 -17.18 -0.74 13.38
N TYR A 300 -18.23 -0.71 14.19
CA TYR A 300 -18.37 0.27 15.26
C TYR A 300 -17.83 -0.34 16.55
N PHE A 301 -16.84 0.30 17.15
CA PHE A 301 -16.41 -0.03 18.51
C PHE A 301 -17.28 0.75 19.49
N ALA A 302 -18.00 0.03 20.35
CA ALA A 302 -18.58 0.63 21.54
C ALA A 302 -17.44 1.14 22.42
N ARG A 303 -17.51 2.41 22.84
CA ARG A 303 -16.62 2.96 23.86
C ARG A 303 -17.15 2.49 25.20
N GLU A 304 -16.38 1.67 25.91
CA GLU A 304 -16.42 1.60 27.37
C GLU A 304 -15.45 2.63 27.96
#